data_AF-A0A7L1BHX8-F1
#
_entry.id   AF-A0A7L1BHX8-F1
#
_cell.length_a   1.000
_cell.length_b   1.000
_cell.length_c   1.000
_cell.angle_alpha   90.00
_cell.angle_beta   90.00
_cell.angle_gamma   90.00
#
_symmetry.space_group_name_H-M   'P 1'
#
loop_
_entity.id
_entity.type
_entity.pdbx_description
1 polymer ?
#
loop_
_entity_poly.entity_id
_entity_poly.type
_entity_poly.pdbx_seq_one_letter_code
_entity_poly.pdbx_strand_id
1 'polypeptide(L)'
;SIDTLMPSEKEEDPDVIPEDSSLLTLRIRKKALERREEAIIVDRACRQETLTYEMESHATGKRPDNTTDLIEEGELLLTLNIFYPVIFQKHKDHKPYQTVRVLGSQKLTELRDSISCVSDLQIGGEFSSQPDQAPEHISKDHYKSAFFYFEGIFYNDKRYPECRDLSRTIIEWSESHDRGYENLQSVKMEDYVFNDLSLKIGFPYLYCHQGDCEHIIIITDIR
;
A
#
# COMPACT_ATOMS: atom_id res chain seq x y z
N SER A 1 -41.70 18.68 35.73
CA SER A 1 -41.74 17.22 35.81
C SER A 1 -40.51 16.65 35.16
N ILE A 2 -39.86 15.69 35.83
CA ILE A 2 -38.59 15.06 35.46
C ILE A 2 -38.77 13.92 34.43
N ASP A 3 -39.98 13.76 33.87
CA ASP A 3 -40.35 12.66 32.97
C ASP A 3 -39.75 12.70 31.55
N THR A 4 -38.94 13.70 31.20
CA THR A 4 -38.41 13.82 29.82
C THR A 4 -37.11 13.04 29.57
N LEU A 5 -36.64 12.26 30.56
CA LEU A 5 -35.37 11.51 30.49
C LEU A 5 -35.55 9.98 30.57
N MET A 6 -36.76 9.46 30.37
CA MET A 6 -36.95 8.02 30.23
C MET A 6 -36.76 7.61 28.75
N PRO A 7 -35.88 6.64 28.44
CA PRO A 7 -35.80 6.08 27.09
C PRO A 7 -37.16 5.44 26.75
N SER A 8 -37.73 5.77 25.60
CA SER A 8 -38.84 5.01 25.06
C SER A 8 -38.37 3.57 24.81
N GLU A 9 -39.18 2.57 25.16
CA GLU A 9 -38.88 1.13 24.94
C GLU A 9 -38.85 0.72 23.45
N LYS A 10 -38.80 1.69 22.55
CA LYS A 10 -38.64 1.46 21.12
C LYS A 10 -37.18 1.74 20.80
N GLU A 11 -36.47 0.73 20.29
CA GLU A 11 -35.25 0.96 19.51
C GLU A 11 -35.65 1.80 18.30
N GLU A 12 -35.69 3.11 18.48
CA GLU A 12 -35.78 4.05 17.39
C GLU A 12 -34.42 4.03 16.70
N ASP A 13 -34.41 3.60 15.44
CA ASP A 13 -33.23 3.62 14.60
C ASP A 13 -32.59 5.01 14.71
N PRO A 14 -31.36 5.12 15.24
CA PRO A 14 -30.76 6.41 15.51
C PRO A 14 -30.59 7.25 14.25
N ASP A 15 -30.65 6.65 13.05
CA ASP A 15 -30.50 7.33 11.77
C ASP A 15 -31.80 7.91 11.20
N VAL A 16 -32.96 7.62 11.79
CA VAL A 16 -34.25 8.21 11.39
C VAL A 16 -34.43 9.56 12.08
N ILE A 17 -34.34 10.65 11.31
CA ILE A 17 -34.53 12.02 11.82
C ILE A 17 -35.99 12.46 11.63
N PRO A 18 -36.71 12.88 12.69
CA PRO A 18 -38.07 13.39 12.59
C PRO A 18 -38.17 14.63 11.68
N GLU A 19 -39.18 14.68 10.80
CA GLU A 19 -39.34 15.73 9.79
C GLU A 19 -39.59 17.13 10.40
N ASP A 20 -40.11 17.19 11.62
CA ASP A 20 -40.67 18.41 12.23
C ASP A 20 -39.65 19.17 13.09
N SER A 21 -38.36 18.83 12.99
CA SER A 21 -37.35 19.34 13.92
C SER A 21 -36.93 20.79 13.65
N SER A 22 -37.16 21.65 14.65
CA SER A 22 -36.66 23.04 14.70
C SER A 22 -35.18 23.13 15.08
N LEU A 23 -34.56 22.01 15.49
CA LEU A 23 -33.18 21.96 15.98
C LEU A 23 -32.19 21.99 14.81
N LEU A 24 -31.33 23.02 14.82
CA LEU A 24 -30.26 23.21 13.82
C LEU A 24 -29.32 22.01 13.71
N THR A 25 -29.03 21.34 14.83
CA THR A 25 -28.15 20.16 14.88
C THR A 25 -28.72 18.96 14.09
N LEU A 26 -30.03 18.73 14.18
CA LEU A 26 -30.71 17.67 13.43
C LEU A 26 -30.77 17.97 11.92
N ARG A 27 -30.88 19.25 11.53
CA ARG A 27 -30.77 19.65 10.11
C ARG A 27 -29.38 19.43 9.54
N ILE A 28 -28.33 19.73 10.32
CA ILE A 28 -26.94 19.46 9.93
C ILE A 28 -26.71 17.96 9.78
N ARG A 29 -27.23 17.15 10.72
CA ARG A 29 -27.15 15.69 10.67
C ARG A 29 -27.89 15.12 9.45
N LYS A 30 -29.11 15.60 9.16
CA LYS A 30 -29.88 15.20 7.97
C LYS A 30 -29.11 15.49 6.69
N LYS A 31 -28.56 16.69 6.56
CA LYS A 31 -27.72 17.07 5.41
C LYS A 31 -26.45 16.21 5.30
N ALA A 32 -25.89 15.74 6.41
CA ALA A 32 -24.74 14.83 6.40
C ALA A 32 -25.12 13.41 5.98
N LEU A 33 -26.30 12.91 6.40
CA LEU A 33 -26.84 11.62 5.97
C LEU A 33 -27.22 11.63 4.48
N GLU A 34 -27.92 12.67 4.01
CA GLU A 34 -28.25 12.87 2.59
C GLU A 34 -26.98 12.92 1.73
N ARG A 35 -25.96 13.69 2.14
CA ARG A 35 -24.65 13.70 1.46
C ARG A 35 -23.96 12.34 1.47
N ARG A 36 -24.13 11.55 2.53
CA ARG A 36 -23.56 10.20 2.63
C ARG A 36 -24.27 9.25 1.66
N GLU A 37 -25.58 9.31 1.56
CA GLU A 37 -26.36 8.54 0.57
C GLU A 37 -26.04 8.96 -0.87
N GLU A 38 -25.96 10.26 -1.15
CA GLU A 38 -25.54 10.80 -2.44
C GLU A 38 -24.10 10.38 -2.80
N ALA A 39 -23.19 10.38 -1.82
CA ALA A 39 -21.81 9.92 -2.01
C ALA A 39 -21.64 8.38 -2.05
N ILE A 40 -22.68 7.61 -1.71
CA ILE A 40 -22.70 6.15 -1.91
C ILE A 40 -23.02 5.84 -3.38
N ILE A 41 -23.81 6.70 -4.04
CA ILE A 41 -24.11 6.60 -5.48
C ILE A 41 -23.11 7.45 -6.27
N VAL A 42 -21.83 7.05 -6.26
CA VAL A 42 -20.87 7.57 -7.23
C VAL A 42 -21.01 6.75 -8.51
N ASP A 43 -21.46 7.37 -9.60
CA ASP A 43 -21.32 6.82 -10.94
C ASP A 43 -19.83 6.75 -11.28
N ARG A 44 -19.21 5.64 -10.90
CA ARG A 44 -17.78 5.42 -11.15
C ARG A 44 -17.62 4.99 -12.58
N ALA A 45 -17.18 5.93 -13.41
CA ALA A 45 -16.97 5.75 -14.85
C ALA A 45 -16.02 4.59 -15.19
N CYS A 46 -15.20 4.13 -14.23
CA CYS A 46 -14.21 3.09 -14.44
C CYS A 46 -14.23 2.03 -13.31
N ARG A 47 -14.26 0.75 -13.71
CA ARG A 47 -14.11 -0.40 -12.80
C ARG A 47 -12.83 -0.33 -11.94
N GLN A 48 -11.78 0.32 -12.45
CA GLN A 48 -10.53 0.51 -11.73
C GLN A 48 -10.70 1.38 -10.48
N GLU A 49 -11.50 2.46 -10.55
CA GLU A 49 -11.74 3.33 -9.39
C GLU A 49 -12.55 2.63 -8.31
N THR A 50 -13.50 1.77 -8.72
CA THR A 50 -14.25 0.93 -7.80
C THR A 50 -13.33 -0.05 -7.07
N LEU A 51 -12.47 -0.75 -7.80
CA LEU A 51 -11.49 -1.68 -7.23
C LEU A 51 -10.55 -0.97 -6.25
N THR A 52 -9.97 0.17 -6.63
CA THR A 52 -9.06 0.93 -5.76
C THR A 52 -9.75 1.37 -4.47
N TYR A 53 -10.99 1.84 -4.55
CA TYR A 53 -11.76 2.21 -3.36
C TYR A 53 -12.12 1.00 -2.50
N GLU A 54 -12.50 -0.12 -3.11
CA GLU A 54 -12.77 -1.37 -2.38
C GLU A 54 -11.53 -1.80 -1.60
N MET A 55 -10.35 -1.81 -2.25
CA MET A 55 -9.06 -2.09 -1.61
C MET A 55 -8.75 -1.11 -0.47
N GLU A 56 -8.96 0.20 -0.65
CA GLU A 56 -8.80 1.21 0.42
C GLU A 56 -9.78 0.98 1.58
N SER A 57 -11.02 0.59 1.28
CA SER A 57 -12.07 0.37 2.28
C SER A 57 -11.84 -0.88 3.14
N HIS A 58 -11.20 -1.91 2.57
CA HIS A 58 -10.82 -3.13 3.29
C HIS A 58 -9.83 -2.85 4.42
N ALA A 59 -9.00 -1.81 4.30
CA ALA A 59 -7.99 -1.46 5.30
C ALA A 59 -8.53 -0.66 6.51
N THR A 60 -9.81 -0.27 6.50
CA THR A 60 -10.38 0.62 7.53
C THR A 60 -11.29 -0.09 8.51
N GLY A 61 -10.85 -0.17 9.77
CA GLY A 61 -11.71 -0.22 10.95
C GLY A 61 -12.46 -1.53 11.24
N LYS A 62 -12.24 -2.58 10.45
CA LYS A 62 -12.81 -3.91 10.75
C LYS A 62 -11.94 -4.62 11.77
N ARG A 63 -12.54 -5.06 12.87
CA ARG A 63 -11.87 -5.99 13.78
C ARG A 63 -11.74 -7.34 13.06
N PRO A 64 -10.59 -8.02 13.15
CA PRO A 64 -10.45 -9.35 12.59
C PRO A 64 -11.45 -10.30 13.24
N ASP A 65 -12.08 -11.17 12.45
CA ASP A 65 -12.97 -12.22 12.95
C ASP A 65 -12.18 -13.34 13.64
N ASN A 66 -10.93 -13.55 13.21
CA ASN A 66 -10.04 -14.56 13.75
C ASN A 66 -9.13 -13.98 14.85
N THR A 67 -9.02 -14.70 15.96
CA THR A 67 -8.19 -14.31 17.10
C THR A 67 -6.70 -14.29 16.80
N THR A 68 -6.22 -15.03 15.78
CA THR A 68 -4.81 -15.02 15.37
C THR A 68 -4.40 -13.73 14.67
N ASP A 69 -5.37 -13.00 14.12
CA ASP A 69 -5.12 -11.78 13.35
C ASP A 69 -5.18 -10.53 14.25
N LEU A 70 -5.39 -10.74 15.56
CA LEU A 70 -5.29 -9.71 16.57
C LEU A 70 -3.83 -9.35 16.79
N ILE A 71 -3.56 -8.04 16.76
CA ILE A 71 -2.23 -7.49 16.97
C ILE A 71 -2.01 -7.31 18.48
N GLU A 72 -0.86 -7.76 18.98
CA GLU A 72 -0.47 -7.61 20.38
C GLU A 72 -0.23 -6.14 20.76
N GLU A 73 -0.42 -5.81 22.04
CA GLU A 73 -0.18 -4.46 22.55
C GLU A 73 1.33 -4.14 22.51
N GLY A 74 1.69 -3.02 21.90
CA GLY A 74 3.08 -2.56 21.77
C GLY A 74 3.74 -2.87 20.42
N GLU A 75 3.02 -3.51 19.50
CA GLU A 75 3.50 -3.74 18.14
C GLU A 75 3.43 -2.46 17.31
N LEU A 76 4.52 -2.16 16.60
CA LEU A 76 4.62 -1.00 15.71
C LEU A 76 3.77 -1.21 14.45
N LEU A 77 2.98 -0.21 14.06
CA LEU A 77 2.20 -0.24 12.81
C LEU A 77 2.61 0.90 11.89
N LEU A 78 3.14 0.58 10.71
CA LEU A 78 3.51 1.54 9.69
C LEU A 78 2.48 1.57 8.57
N THR A 79 2.13 2.77 8.09
CA THR A 79 1.34 2.96 6.87
C THR A 79 2.26 3.43 5.74
N LEU A 80 2.34 2.63 4.68
CA LEU A 80 3.19 2.89 3.51
C LEU A 80 2.34 3.13 2.28
N ASN A 81 2.68 4.19 1.57
CA ASN A 81 2.11 4.57 0.29
C ASN A 81 3.11 4.20 -0.81
N ILE A 82 2.69 3.35 -1.74
CA ILE A 82 3.47 2.92 -2.89
C ILE A 82 2.90 3.61 -4.12
N PHE A 83 3.77 4.29 -4.87
CA PHE A 83 3.39 5.03 -6.07
C PHE A 83 3.65 4.21 -7.33
N TYR A 84 3.01 4.63 -8.43
CA TYR A 84 3.25 4.03 -9.74
C TYR A 84 4.73 4.11 -10.14
N PRO A 85 5.18 3.21 -11.04
CA PRO A 85 6.53 3.27 -11.55
C PRO A 85 6.85 4.65 -12.14
N VAL A 86 8.03 5.18 -11.83
CA VAL A 86 8.48 6.54 -12.25
C VAL A 86 8.51 6.69 -13.79
N ILE A 87 8.43 5.59 -14.52
CA ILE A 87 8.42 5.49 -15.99
C ILE A 87 7.10 6.02 -16.61
N PHE A 88 5.96 5.93 -15.89
CA PHE A 88 4.65 6.28 -16.46
C PHE A 88 4.32 7.77 -16.30
N GLN A 89 4.74 8.59 -17.27
CA GLN A 89 4.42 10.04 -17.29
C GLN A 89 2.92 10.35 -17.25
N LYS A 90 2.06 9.45 -17.75
CA LYS A 90 0.59 9.61 -17.77
C LYS A 90 -0.08 9.38 -16.40
N HIS A 91 0.61 8.74 -15.46
CA HIS A 91 0.10 8.42 -14.12
C HIS A 91 0.83 9.22 -13.04
N LYS A 92 1.29 10.43 -13.38
CA LYS A 92 1.76 11.46 -12.42
C LYS A 92 0.63 12.01 -11.55
N ASP A 93 -0.43 11.24 -11.34
CA ASP A 93 -1.45 11.60 -10.39
C ASP A 93 -0.82 11.51 -8.99
N HIS A 94 -1.09 12.50 -8.15
CA HIS A 94 -0.53 12.62 -6.80
C HIS A 94 -1.04 11.52 -5.83
N LYS A 95 -1.77 10.53 -6.34
CA LYS A 95 -2.40 9.48 -5.55
C LYS A 95 -1.51 8.25 -5.49
N PRO A 96 -1.26 7.67 -4.31
CA PRO A 96 -0.59 6.38 -4.22
C PRO A 96 -1.38 5.31 -4.99
N TYR A 97 -0.64 4.44 -5.66
CA TYR A 97 -1.21 3.29 -6.35
C TYR A 97 -1.73 2.25 -5.34
N GLN A 98 -0.98 2.02 -4.28
CA GLN A 98 -1.30 1.04 -3.24
C GLN A 98 -0.94 1.64 -1.88
N THR A 99 -1.85 1.51 -0.91
CA THR A 99 -1.56 1.83 0.50
C THR A 99 -1.58 0.53 1.28
N VAL A 100 -0.49 0.24 1.99
CA VAL A 100 -0.33 -0.98 2.79
C VAL A 100 -0.01 -0.63 4.23
N ARG A 101 -0.43 -1.51 5.14
CA ARG A 101 -0.05 -1.44 6.54
C ARG A 101 0.80 -2.65 6.88
N VAL A 102 1.94 -2.41 7.50
CA VAL A 102 2.89 -3.46 7.90
C VAL A 102 3.20 -3.33 9.38
N LEU A 103 3.48 -4.47 10.00
CA LEU A 103 3.93 -4.51 11.38
C LEU A 103 5.44 -4.33 11.47
N GLY A 104 5.92 -3.81 12.60
CA GLY A 104 7.33 -3.69 12.89
C GLY A 104 8.08 -5.01 12.82
N SER A 105 7.45 -6.09 13.29
CA SER A 105 8.01 -7.45 13.29
C SER A 105 7.98 -8.16 11.93
N GLN A 106 7.24 -7.64 10.94
CA GLN A 106 7.17 -8.27 9.62
C GLN A 106 8.48 -8.10 8.86
N LYS A 107 8.84 -9.12 8.08
CA LYS A 107 10.02 -9.06 7.22
C LYS A 107 9.79 -8.15 6.03
N LEU A 108 10.86 -7.52 5.55
CA LEU A 108 10.81 -6.73 4.32
C LEU A 108 10.35 -7.56 3.10
N THR A 109 10.68 -8.84 3.08
CA THR A 109 10.26 -9.77 2.03
C THR A 109 8.74 -9.94 1.95
N GLU A 110 8.04 -9.81 3.07
CA GLU A 110 6.56 -9.89 3.09
C GLU A 110 5.95 -8.65 2.44
N LEU A 111 6.51 -7.46 2.70
CA LEU A 111 6.12 -6.26 1.97
C LEU A 111 6.36 -6.45 0.48
N ARG A 112 7.55 -6.90 0.06
CA ARG A 112 7.88 -7.15 -1.34
C ARG A 112 6.84 -8.06 -2.02
N ASP A 113 6.46 -9.15 -1.36
CA ASP A 113 5.53 -10.13 -1.93
C ASP A 113 4.12 -9.55 -2.07
N SER A 114 3.73 -8.62 -1.19
CA SER A 114 2.43 -7.93 -1.19
C SER A 114 2.29 -6.81 -2.24
N ILE A 115 3.40 -6.32 -2.81
CA ILE A 115 3.37 -5.28 -3.85
C ILE A 115 2.84 -5.90 -5.15
N SER A 116 1.78 -5.30 -5.70
CA SER A 116 1.18 -5.72 -6.96
C SER A 116 1.55 -4.75 -8.08
N CYS A 117 2.58 -5.04 -8.87
CA CYS A 117 2.94 -4.17 -9.99
C CYS A 117 2.31 -4.64 -11.31
N VAL A 118 1.93 -3.71 -12.20
CA VAL A 118 1.44 -4.05 -13.54
C VAL A 118 2.54 -4.77 -14.36
N SER A 119 3.81 -4.41 -14.16
CA SER A 119 4.95 -5.07 -14.81
C SER A 119 5.09 -6.55 -14.41
N ASP A 120 4.61 -6.94 -13.23
CA ASP A 120 4.62 -8.33 -12.78
C ASP A 120 3.64 -9.21 -13.56
N LEU A 121 2.54 -8.61 -14.06
CA LEU A 121 1.49 -9.29 -14.82
C LEU A 121 1.80 -9.42 -16.31
N GLN A 122 2.89 -8.83 -16.77
CA GLN A 122 3.29 -8.93 -18.17
C GLN A 122 3.64 -10.37 -18.51
N ILE A 123 3.26 -10.76 -19.72
CA ILE A 123 3.61 -12.05 -20.29
C ILE A 123 4.86 -11.82 -21.13
N GLY A 124 6.00 -12.30 -20.64
CA GLY A 124 7.25 -12.28 -21.39
C GLY A 124 7.38 -13.52 -22.28
N GLY A 125 7.95 -13.36 -23.47
CA GLY A 125 8.29 -14.48 -24.35
C GLY A 125 7.84 -14.32 -25.80
N GLU A 126 8.19 -15.28 -26.64
CA GLU A 126 7.80 -15.33 -28.05
C GLU A 126 6.63 -16.32 -28.24
N PHE A 127 5.46 -15.78 -28.58
CA PHE A 127 4.24 -16.56 -28.80
C PHE A 127 3.82 -16.60 -30.27
N SER A 128 4.67 -16.11 -31.18
CA SER A 128 4.31 -15.95 -32.59
C SER A 128 3.93 -17.27 -33.27
N SER A 129 4.50 -18.40 -32.83
CA SER A 129 4.20 -19.72 -33.38
C SER A 129 2.94 -20.37 -32.77
N GLN A 130 2.53 -19.93 -31.58
CA GLN A 130 1.43 -20.53 -30.81
C GLN A 130 0.63 -19.42 -30.09
N PRO A 131 -0.12 -18.58 -30.82
CA PRO A 131 -0.80 -17.42 -30.24
C PRO A 131 -1.98 -17.79 -29.31
N ASP A 132 -2.57 -18.97 -29.49
CA ASP A 132 -3.71 -19.44 -28.68
C ASP A 132 -3.29 -20.13 -27.38
N GLN A 133 -1.98 -20.32 -27.14
CA GLN A 133 -1.49 -20.97 -25.93
C GLN A 133 -1.54 -19.98 -24.76
N ALA A 134 -2.23 -20.37 -23.70
CA ALA A 134 -2.22 -19.62 -22.46
C ALA A 134 -0.79 -19.61 -21.88
N PRO A 135 -0.23 -18.43 -21.56
CA PRO A 135 1.08 -18.35 -20.93
C PRO A 135 1.07 -19.04 -19.57
N GLU A 136 2.05 -19.92 -19.33
CA GLU A 136 2.19 -20.66 -18.07
C GLU A 136 2.81 -19.81 -16.95
N HIS A 137 3.58 -18.78 -17.33
CA HIS A 137 4.35 -17.96 -16.41
C HIS A 137 4.20 -16.47 -16.71
N ILE A 138 4.18 -15.67 -15.65
CA ILE A 138 4.19 -14.21 -15.73
C ILE A 138 5.60 -13.67 -15.45
N SER A 139 5.85 -12.40 -15.77
CA SER A 139 7.14 -11.74 -15.53
C SER A 139 7.62 -11.90 -14.09
N LYS A 140 6.73 -11.87 -13.10
CA LYS A 140 7.08 -12.06 -11.67
C LYS A 140 7.75 -13.41 -11.39
N ASP A 141 7.43 -14.46 -12.16
CA ASP A 141 7.99 -15.80 -11.98
C ASP A 141 9.43 -15.90 -12.48
N HIS A 142 9.78 -15.11 -13.49
CA HIS A 142 11.10 -15.10 -14.11
C HIS A 142 12.01 -14.04 -13.49
N TYR A 143 11.50 -12.85 -13.24
CA TYR A 143 12.27 -11.67 -12.82
C TYR A 143 12.12 -11.41 -11.32
N LYS A 144 12.70 -12.30 -10.52
CA LYS A 144 12.56 -12.27 -9.06
C LYS A 144 13.49 -11.29 -8.35
N SER A 145 14.41 -10.66 -9.06
CA SER A 145 15.37 -9.73 -8.45
C SER A 145 14.66 -8.43 -8.07
N ALA A 146 14.85 -8.00 -6.82
CA ALA A 146 14.29 -6.75 -6.32
C ALA A 146 15.14 -6.20 -5.16
N PHE A 147 15.04 -4.90 -4.90
CA PHE A 147 15.58 -4.30 -3.68
C PHE A 147 14.69 -3.18 -3.14
N PHE A 148 14.79 -2.96 -1.83
CA PHE A 148 14.42 -1.68 -1.22
C PHE A 148 15.66 -0.85 -0.97
N TYR A 149 15.55 0.46 -1.09
CA TYR A 149 16.60 1.41 -0.71
C TYR A 149 16.07 2.33 0.38
N PHE A 150 16.60 2.14 1.59
CA PHE A 150 16.27 2.92 2.78
C PHE A 150 17.56 3.47 3.40
N GLU A 151 17.62 4.79 3.61
CA GLU A 151 18.72 5.49 4.31
C GLU A 151 20.14 5.06 3.90
N GLY A 152 20.42 4.92 2.59
CA GLY A 152 21.75 4.55 2.11
C GLY A 152 22.01 3.04 2.03
N ILE A 153 21.05 2.21 2.43
CA ILE A 153 21.18 0.75 2.45
C ILE A 153 20.26 0.13 1.40
N PHE A 154 20.83 -0.71 0.54
CA PHE A 154 20.13 -1.55 -0.42
C PHE A 154 19.83 -2.92 0.20
N TYR A 155 18.56 -3.21 0.42
CA TYR A 155 18.05 -4.49 0.89
C TYR A 155 17.67 -5.33 -0.33
N ASN A 156 18.62 -6.12 -0.84
CA ASN A 156 18.41 -6.95 -2.03
C ASN A 156 17.76 -8.27 -1.65
N ASP A 157 16.73 -8.68 -2.40
CA ASP A 157 16.14 -10.00 -2.22
C ASP A 157 17.11 -11.07 -2.75
N LYS A 158 17.62 -11.91 -1.83
CA LYS A 158 18.55 -13.00 -2.16
C LYS A 158 17.99 -14.37 -1.76
N ARG A 159 16.66 -14.47 -1.60
CA ARG A 159 15.96 -15.72 -1.24
C ARG A 159 16.14 -16.83 -2.27
N TYR A 160 16.30 -16.47 -3.55
CA TYR A 160 16.45 -17.41 -4.64
C TYR A 160 17.82 -17.30 -5.33
N PRO A 161 18.42 -18.42 -5.76
CA PRO A 161 19.70 -18.42 -6.49
C PRO A 161 19.69 -17.60 -7.79
N GLU A 162 18.54 -17.49 -8.44
CA GLU A 162 18.35 -16.67 -9.65
C GLU A 162 18.32 -15.16 -9.39
N CYS A 163 18.14 -14.73 -8.14
CA CYS A 163 18.13 -13.32 -7.80
C CYS A 163 19.52 -12.69 -7.98
N ARG A 164 19.58 -11.65 -8.79
CA ARG A 164 20.78 -10.85 -9.00
C ARG A 164 20.79 -9.66 -8.06
N ASP A 165 21.99 -9.27 -7.65
CA ASP A 165 22.19 -8.04 -6.89
C ASP A 165 22.09 -6.84 -7.85
N LEU A 166 20.91 -6.21 -7.88
CA LEU A 166 20.62 -5.07 -8.75
C LEU A 166 21.35 -3.81 -8.28
N SER A 167 21.65 -3.71 -6.98
CA SER A 167 22.31 -2.53 -6.39
C SER A 167 23.79 -2.41 -6.76
N ARG A 168 24.43 -3.51 -7.16
CA ARG A 168 25.87 -3.57 -7.44
C ARG A 168 26.34 -2.46 -8.38
N THR A 169 25.68 -2.32 -9.53
CA THR A 169 26.05 -1.31 -10.53
C THR A 169 25.96 0.11 -9.96
N ILE A 170 24.97 0.37 -9.10
CA ILE A 170 24.75 1.69 -8.48
C ILE A 170 25.86 1.99 -7.47
N ILE A 171 26.21 1.00 -6.65
CA ILE A 171 27.29 1.13 -5.65
C ILE A 171 28.63 1.34 -6.35
N GLU A 172 29.01 0.48 -7.30
CA GLU A 172 30.24 0.60 -8.09
C GLU A 172 30.31 1.94 -8.83
N TRP A 173 29.18 2.36 -9.43
CA TRP A 173 29.07 3.67 -10.06
C TRP A 173 29.35 4.77 -9.05
N SER A 174 28.74 4.73 -7.85
CA SER A 174 28.90 5.74 -6.81
C SER A 174 30.35 5.87 -6.30
N GLU A 175 31.08 4.75 -6.21
CA GLU A 175 32.46 4.69 -5.72
C GLU A 175 33.49 5.14 -6.78
N SER A 176 33.15 5.03 -8.07
CA SER A 176 34.07 5.32 -9.16
C SER A 176 34.59 6.77 -9.20
N HIS A 177 33.86 7.71 -8.59
CA HIS A 177 34.20 9.13 -8.57
C HIS A 177 33.79 9.73 -7.22
N ASP A 178 34.55 10.71 -6.73
CA ASP A 178 34.16 11.50 -5.56
C ASP A 178 32.93 12.35 -5.90
N ARG A 179 31.75 11.82 -5.60
CA ARG A 179 30.44 12.43 -5.88
C ARG A 179 29.71 12.84 -4.59
N GLY A 180 30.33 12.68 -3.43
CA GLY A 180 29.72 12.98 -2.14
C GLY A 180 28.64 11.99 -1.70
N TYR A 181 28.56 10.79 -2.31
CA TYR A 181 27.77 9.68 -1.79
C TYR A 181 28.65 8.89 -0.82
N GLU A 182 28.33 8.93 0.46
CA GLU A 182 29.07 8.18 1.47
C GLU A 182 28.33 6.90 1.85
N ASN A 183 29.08 5.80 1.90
CA ASN A 183 28.72 4.54 2.57
C ASN A 183 27.42 3.87 2.07
N LEU A 184 27.24 3.75 0.75
CA LEU A 184 26.19 2.88 0.22
C LEU A 184 26.48 1.42 0.60
N GLN A 185 25.50 0.74 1.17
CA GLN A 185 25.64 -0.66 1.61
C GLN A 185 24.65 -1.57 0.90
N SER A 186 25.03 -2.84 0.72
CA SER A 186 24.13 -3.88 0.22
C SER A 186 24.02 -5.00 1.25
N VAL A 187 22.78 -5.33 1.61
CA VAL A 187 22.45 -6.39 2.57
C VAL A 187 21.38 -7.32 2.00
N LYS A 188 21.16 -8.45 2.66
CA LYS A 188 20.09 -9.40 2.32
C LYS A 188 18.77 -8.92 2.90
N MET A 189 17.74 -8.82 2.07
CA MET A 189 16.40 -8.36 2.48
C MET A 189 15.75 -9.30 3.50
N GLU A 190 15.98 -10.62 3.36
CA GLU A 190 15.36 -11.65 4.18
C GLU A 190 15.82 -11.70 5.65
N ASP A 191 16.89 -10.97 5.97
CA ASP A 191 17.48 -10.90 7.31
C ASP A 191 16.94 -9.73 8.16
N TYR A 192 16.08 -8.87 7.60
CA TYR A 192 15.62 -7.63 8.26
C TYR A 192 14.09 -7.55 8.40
N VAL A 193 13.67 -6.98 9.52
CA VAL A 193 12.29 -6.56 9.80
C VAL A 193 12.17 -5.03 9.84
N PHE A 194 10.96 -4.48 9.86
CA PHE A 194 10.77 -3.03 9.93
C PHE A 194 11.31 -2.39 11.21
N ASN A 195 11.31 -3.13 12.33
CA ASN A 195 11.89 -2.69 13.60
C ASN A 195 13.41 -2.46 13.54
N ASP A 196 14.10 -3.06 12.57
CA ASP A 196 15.55 -2.87 12.40
C ASP A 196 15.89 -1.60 11.63
N LEU A 197 14.88 -0.94 11.04
CA LEU A 197 15.07 0.17 10.10
C LEU A 197 14.95 1.52 10.78
N SER A 198 15.87 2.42 10.45
CA SER A 198 15.73 3.85 10.77
C SER A 198 15.04 4.54 9.61
N LEU A 199 13.76 4.89 9.77
CA LEU A 199 12.95 5.46 8.68
C LEU A 199 12.44 6.86 9.05
N LYS A 200 12.30 7.71 8.04
CA LYS A 200 11.77 9.07 8.14
C LYS A 200 10.35 9.11 7.57
N ILE A 201 9.42 9.61 8.38
CA ILE A 201 8.04 9.83 7.94
C ILE A 201 8.00 10.94 6.89
N GLY A 202 7.26 10.71 5.81
CA GLY A 202 7.11 11.64 4.69
C GLY A 202 8.31 11.69 3.75
N PHE A 203 9.36 10.91 3.99
CA PHE A 203 10.53 10.85 3.11
C PHE A 203 10.32 9.83 1.98
N PRO A 204 10.72 10.15 0.74
CA PRO A 204 10.61 9.22 -0.39
C PRO A 204 11.75 8.20 -0.38
N TYR A 205 11.36 6.93 -0.35
CA TYR A 205 12.23 5.77 -0.50
C TYR A 205 11.97 5.07 -1.83
N LEU A 206 12.84 4.13 -2.20
CA LEU A 206 12.79 3.45 -3.49
C LEU A 206 12.60 1.94 -3.30
N TYR A 207 11.68 1.37 -4.06
CA TYR A 207 11.60 -0.05 -4.35
C TYR A 207 11.83 -0.26 -5.84
N CYS A 208 12.76 -1.14 -6.20
CA CYS A 208 13.01 -1.50 -7.59
C CYS A 208 12.90 -3.01 -7.77
N HIS A 209 12.17 -3.44 -8.80
CA HIS A 209 12.07 -4.84 -9.19
C HIS A 209 12.20 -5.00 -10.70
N GLN A 210 12.49 -6.22 -11.16
CA GLN A 210 12.72 -6.56 -12.58
C GLN A 210 13.91 -5.84 -13.26
N GLY A 211 14.63 -4.97 -12.53
CA GLY A 211 15.85 -4.29 -12.97
C GLY A 211 15.65 -2.81 -13.28
N ASP A 212 14.46 -2.41 -13.70
CA ASP A 212 14.15 -1.04 -14.12
C ASP A 212 12.78 -0.53 -13.61
N CYS A 213 11.95 -1.37 -12.99
CA CYS A 213 10.64 -0.96 -12.49
C CYS A 213 10.76 -0.33 -11.10
N GLU A 214 10.83 1.00 -11.07
CA GLU A 214 11.11 1.82 -9.89
C GLU A 214 9.85 2.43 -9.27
N HIS A 215 9.54 2.09 -8.03
CA HIS A 215 8.43 2.61 -7.25
C HIS A 215 8.91 3.48 -6.10
N ILE A 216 8.28 4.64 -5.93
CA ILE A 216 8.48 5.46 -4.73
C ILE A 216 7.62 4.92 -3.60
N ILE A 217 8.22 4.78 -2.43
CA ILE A 217 7.57 4.37 -1.19
C ILE A 217 7.67 5.52 -0.19
N ILE A 218 6.54 5.92 0.37
CA ILE A 218 6.47 6.97 1.41
C ILE A 218 5.76 6.40 2.62
N ILE A 219 6.43 6.46 3.78
CA ILE A 219 5.80 6.13 5.05
C ILE A 219 5.04 7.36 5.51
N THR A 220 3.73 7.25 5.66
CA THR A 220 2.85 8.38 5.97
C THR A 220 2.45 8.46 7.43
N ASP A 221 2.45 7.33 8.12
CA ASP A 221 1.99 7.24 9.50
C ASP A 221 2.70 6.08 10.22
N ILE A 222 2.94 6.26 11.51
CA ILE A 222 3.54 5.26 12.41
C ILE A 222 2.76 5.33 13.73
N ARG A 223 2.26 4.18 14.21
CA ARG A 223 1.47 4.07 15.44
C ARG A 223 1.99 2.98 16.36
#